data_AF-A0A8T6A724-F1
#
_entry.id   AF-A0A8T6A724-F1
#
_cell.length_a   1.000
_cell.length_b   1.000
_cell.length_c   1.000
_cell.angle_alpha   90.00
_cell.angle_beta   90.00
_cell.angle_gamma   90.00
#
_symmetry.space_group_name_H-M   'P 1'
#
loop_
_entity.id
_entity.type
_entity.pdbx_description
1 polymer ?
#
loop_
_entity_poly.entity_id
_entity_poly.type
_entity_poly.pdbx_seq_one_letter_code
_entity_poly.pdbx_strand_id
1 'polypeptide(L)' 'MVLLAMGLVIYLATSKYGNIRLGEGKPEYSTLSWLFMFICAGLGSSTLYWGVAEWAYYYQT' A
#
# COMPACT_ATOMS: atom_id res chain seq x y z
N MET A 1 7.71 16.23 -2.09
CA MET A 1 8.32 14.99 -1.54
C MET A 1 7.45 13.76 -1.83
N VAL A 2 6.18 13.72 -1.42
CA VAL A 2 5.28 12.56 -1.68
C VAL A 2 5.12 12.24 -3.17
N LEU A 3 4.88 13.25 -4.01
CA LEU A 3 4.74 13.05 -5.47
C LEU A 3 6.02 12.47 -6.11
N LEU A 4 7.21 12.85 -5.62
CA LEU A 4 8.48 12.28 -6.08
C LEU A 4 8.62 10.81 -5.66
N ALA A 5 8.24 10.48 -4.42
CA ALA A 5 8.26 9.10 -3.95
C ALA A 5 7.27 8.22 -4.75
N MET A 6 6.06 8.71 -5.03
CA MET A 6 5.09 8.00 -5.88
C MET A 6 5.64 7.77 -7.28
N GLY A 7 6.24 8.80 -7.90
CA GLY A 7 6.87 8.69 -9.22
C GLY A 7 7.99 7.64 -9.23
N LEU A 8 8.83 7.60 -8.19
CA LEU A 8 9.91 6.63 -8.06
C LEU A 8 9.38 5.19 -7.93
N VAL A 9 8.36 4.95 -7.09
CA VAL A 9 7.78 3.60 -6.91
C VAL A 9 7.12 3.11 -8.19
N ILE A 10 6.38 3.98 -8.90
CA ILE A 10 5.77 3.65 -10.20
C ILE A 10 6.84 3.36 -11.25
N TYR A 11 7.90 4.17 -11.29
CA TYR A 11 9.03 3.93 -12.19
C TYR A 11 9.71 2.58 -11.88
N LEU A 12 9.97 2.26 -10.62
CA LEU A 12 10.54 0.97 -10.24
C LEU A 12 9.64 -0.21 -10.61
N ALA A 13 8.32 -0.08 -10.41
CA ALA A 13 7.36 -1.13 -10.73
C ALA A 13 7.23 -1.40 -12.24
N THR A 14 7.32 -0.37 -13.08
CA THR A 14 7.19 -0.48 -14.55
C THR A 14 8.51 -0.65 -15.29
N SER A 15 9.63 -0.33 -14.65
CA SER A 15 10.97 -0.49 -15.20
C SER A 15 11.43 -1.96 -15.18
N LYS A 16 12.56 -2.23 -15.83
CA LYS A 16 13.23 -3.55 -15.85
C LYS A 16 13.47 -4.14 -14.46
N TYR A 17 13.54 -3.28 -13.44
CA TYR A 17 13.76 -3.66 -12.06
C TYR A 17 12.50 -4.26 -11.39
N GLY A 18 11.30 -3.97 -11.89
CA GLY A 18 10.05 -4.51 -11.34
C GLY A 18 9.85 -5.99 -11.60
N ASN A 19 10.50 -6.54 -12.63
CA ASN A 19 10.45 -7.97 -12.95
C ASN A 19 11.51 -8.79 -12.19
N ILE A 20 12.32 -8.15 -11.35
CA ILE A 20 13.32 -8.85 -10.55
C ILE A 20 12.61 -9.53 -9.39
N ARG A 21 12.72 -10.87 -9.34
CA ARG A 21 12.21 -11.65 -8.22
C ARG A 21 13.12 -11.45 -7.01
N LEU A 22 12.52 -11.03 -5.90
CA LEU A 22 13.21 -10.91 -4.63
C LEU A 22 13.23 -12.28 -3.94
N GLY A 23 14.41 -12.90 -3.90
CA GLY A 23 14.64 -14.21 -3.27
C GLY A 23 14.55 -15.38 -4.24
N GLU A 24 15.00 -16.53 -3.74
CA GLU A 24 15.07 -17.79 -4.47
C GLU A 24 13.91 -18.71 -4.05
N GLY A 25 13.31 -19.45 -4.99
CA GLY A 25 12.28 -20.45 -4.71
C GLY A 25 10.82 -19.97 -4.82
N LYS A 26 9.87 -20.83 -4.46
CA LYS A 26 8.42 -20.57 -4.58
C LYS A 26 7.96 -19.53 -3.53
N PRO A 27 6.90 -18.75 -3.79
CA PRO A 27 6.36 -17.83 -2.78
C PRO A 27 5.95 -18.59 -1.52
N GLU A 28 6.36 -18.11 -0.36
CA GLU A 28 6.03 -18.72 0.94
C GLU A 28 4.54 -18.57 1.28
N TYR A 29 3.94 -17.45 0.87
CA TYR A 29 2.53 -17.16 1.06
C TYR A 29 1.78 -17.17 -0.27
N SER A 30 0.52 -17.61 -0.25
CA SER A 30 -0.38 -17.44 -1.38
C SER A 30 -0.59 -15.96 -1.68
N THR A 31 -0.84 -15.59 -2.94
CA THR A 31 -1.09 -14.19 -3.34
C THR A 31 -2.22 -13.55 -2.52
N LEU A 32 -3.23 -14.34 -2.16
CA LEU A 32 -4.37 -13.90 -1.36
C LEU A 32 -3.96 -13.63 0.09
N SER A 33 -3.22 -14.55 0.72
CA SER A 33 -2.68 -14.35 2.08
C SER A 33 -1.73 -13.15 2.14
N TRP A 34 -0.85 -13.00 1.14
CA TRP A 34 0.06 -11.87 1.00
C TRP A 34 -0.70 -10.54 0.94
N LEU A 35 -1.78 -10.46 0.16
CA LEU A 35 -2.63 -9.27 0.09
C LEU A 35 -3.21 -8.88 1.45
N PHE A 36 -3.75 -9.86 2.20
CA PHE A 36 -4.29 -9.61 3.54
C PHE A 36 -3.22 -9.14 4.53
N MET A 37 -1.96 -9.56 4.38
CA MET A 37 -0.87 -9.05 5.22
C MET A 37 -0.66 -7.54 5.04
N PHE A 38 -0.75 -7.00 3.82
CA PHE A 38 -0.67 -5.55 3.60
C PHE A 38 -1.87 -4.81 4.19
N ILE A 39 -3.07 -5.38 4.09
CA ILE A 39 -4.27 -4.79 4.70
C ILE A 39 -4.09 -4.70 6.22
N CYS A 40 -3.66 -5.79 6.87
CA CYS A 40 -3.37 -5.78 8.31
C CYS A 40 -2.24 -4.81 8.68
N ALA A 41 -1.22 -4.67 7.84
CA ALA A 41 -0.11 -3.73 8.07
C ALA A 41 -0.54 -2.25 7.90
N GLY A 42 -1.51 -1.97 7.02
CA GLY A 42 -1.97 -0.61 6.71
C GLY A 42 -3.14 -0.11 7.56
N LEU A 43 -3.94 -1.02 8.12
CA LEU A 43 -5.08 -0.66 8.98
C LEU A 43 -4.60 -0.36 10.41
N GLY A 44 -4.65 0.92 10.79
CA GLY A 44 -4.36 1.39 12.15
C GLY A 44 -5.56 2.05 12.84
N SER A 45 -5.41 2.35 14.13
CA SER A 45 -6.43 3.07 14.92
C SER A 45 -6.74 4.47 14.36
N SER A 46 -5.72 5.14 13.82
CA SER A 46 -5.85 6.43 13.14
C SER A 46 -6.70 6.33 11.87
N THR A 47 -6.59 5.25 11.11
CA THR A 47 -7.38 5.02 9.89
C THR A 47 -8.87 4.91 10.20
N LEU A 48 -9.22 4.25 11.32
CA LEU A 48 -10.62 4.13 11.76
C LEU A 48 -11.17 5.48 12.27
N TYR A 49 -10.38 6.20 13.06
CA TYR A 49 -10.78 7.52 13.57
C TYR A 49 -11.03 8.52 12.43
N TRP A 50 -10.04 8.70 11.56
CA TRP A 50 -10.15 9.65 10.44
C TRP A 50 -11.13 9.18 9.38
N GLY A 51 -11.28 7.88 9.13
CA GLY A 51 -12.26 7.36 8.19
C GLY A 51 -13.72 7.72 8.55
N VAL A 52 -14.04 7.83 9.84
CA VAL A 52 -15.37 8.27 10.30
C VAL A 52 -15.44 9.78 10.50
N ALA A 53 -14.35 10.44 10.89
CA ALA A 53 -14.36 11.89 11.12
C ALA A 53 -14.36 12.70 9.82
N GLU A 54 -13.68 12.22 8.78
CA GLU A 54 -13.38 12.98 7.57
C GLU A 54 -14.63 13.45 6.81
N TRP A 55 -15.63 12.58 6.62
CA TRP A 55 -16.87 12.96 5.92
C TRP A 55 -17.67 14.02 6.68
N ALA A 56 -17.67 13.97 8.01
CA ALA A 56 -18.35 14.94 8.85
C ALA A 56 -17.71 16.33 8.72
N TYR A 57 -16.37 16.38 8.64
CA TYR A 57 -15.64 17.62 8.38
C TYR A 57 -15.94 18.20 6.99
N TYR A 58 -15.96 17.38 5.94
CA TYR A 58 -16.27 17.85 4.58
C TYR A 58 -17.73 18.30 4.41
N TYR A 59 -18.67 17.74 5.16
CA TYR A 59 -20.07 18.13 5.08
C TYR A 59 -20.38 19.43 5.83
N GLN A 60 -19.60 19.74 6.88
CA GLN A 60 -19.79 20.93 7.71
C GLN A 60 -19.08 22.18 7.17
N THR A 61 -18.25 22.05 6.14
CA THR A 61 -17.50 23.14 5.48
C THR A 61 -18.15 23.48 4.15
#